data_AF-A0A9R1B989-F1
#
_entry.id   AF-A0A9R1B989-F1
#
_cell.length_a   1.000
_cell.length_b   1.000
_cell.length_c   1.000
_cell.angle_alpha   90.00
_cell.angle_beta   90.00
_cell.angle_gamma   90.00
#
_symmetry.space_group_name_H-M   'P 1'
#
loop_
_entity.id
_entity.type
_entity.pdbx_description
1 polymer ?
#
loop_
_entity_poly.entity_id
_entity_poly.type
_entity_poly.pdbx_seq_one_letter_code
_entity_poly.pdbx_strand_id
1 'polypeptide(L)'
;MPPATSAPDAPVAEGDEEAPPVPTYRSLAAPVSNPVDKFALLPAFLKVRGLVKEHIDSFNYFITKGIKNIVRANNRIEARSDPDIYLEYKNIYIGEPSVQVDFRVETITPHFCRLTDRTYSAPVIVDVEYTVGKTHAKHRKPNFTIGYMPIMLRSYACVLNGKDEAELARYGECPLDPGGYFIVKGTEKVILIQEQLSKNRIIIDTDNKGRVTASVTSSTHEVKSKTVICMDKEKINLHLNQFTKPIPIIVVMKAMGIETDQEVVQMVGRDPRYGDLLYLSIQECATERIYTQQQALQYMDDKVTYAGAGNIKDGRSKLILRDVFVAHVPVNNGNFQPKCIYTAVMLRRMLDAILNSDTFDDKDYVGNKRLELSGQLVSLLFEDLFKTMNTYAVDRMNKNSDMARSSPLDFSQLIMQQDVITSGLERAISTGNWDIKRFKMHRKGVSQVLSRLSYMASLGYMTRITPQFEKTRKTSGPRALQPSQWGMLCPCDTPEGEACGLTKNLALMTHVTTDQEEGPLRNLCFSLGVEDLSLLSGEEIHAPGSFLVMFNGLILGKHRQPQV
;
A
#
# COMPACT_ATOMS: atom_id res chain seq x y z
N MET A 1 -27.81 40.09 -79.23
CA MET A 1 -26.60 40.85 -78.84
C MET A 1 -27.01 41.85 -77.78
N PRO A 2 -26.35 41.99 -76.62
CA PRO A 2 -25.43 41.11 -75.87
C PRO A 2 -26.06 40.60 -74.53
N PRO A 3 -25.53 39.57 -73.85
CA PRO A 3 -25.97 39.22 -72.51
C PRO A 3 -25.13 39.96 -71.47
N ALA A 4 -25.80 40.76 -70.63
CA ALA A 4 -25.22 41.50 -69.54
C ALA A 4 -25.07 40.62 -68.30
N THR A 5 -23.88 40.70 -67.73
CA THR A 5 -23.37 40.12 -66.49
C THR A 5 -24.29 40.31 -65.27
N SER A 6 -24.53 39.21 -64.55
CA SER A 6 -25.24 39.14 -63.27
C SER A 6 -24.40 39.67 -62.11
N ALA A 7 -25.05 40.39 -61.21
CA ALA A 7 -24.54 40.95 -59.96
C ALA A 7 -24.21 39.87 -58.90
N PRO A 8 -23.42 40.18 -57.85
CA PRO A 8 -22.98 39.20 -56.87
C PRO A 8 -24.00 39.01 -55.74
N ASP A 9 -24.29 37.75 -55.42
CA ASP A 9 -25.11 37.35 -54.26
C ASP A 9 -24.30 37.43 -52.96
N ALA A 10 -24.97 37.93 -51.92
CA ALA A 10 -24.49 38.03 -50.54
C ALA A 10 -24.26 36.64 -49.91
N PRO A 11 -23.34 36.51 -48.93
CA PRO A 11 -23.05 35.23 -48.29
C PRO A 11 -24.22 34.82 -47.38
N VAL A 12 -24.72 33.60 -47.64
CA VAL A 12 -25.68 32.88 -46.81
C VAL A 12 -25.00 32.51 -45.49
N ALA A 13 -25.65 32.82 -44.38
CA ALA A 13 -25.21 32.46 -43.04
C ALA A 13 -25.08 30.93 -42.91
N GLU A 14 -23.88 30.47 -42.55
CA GLU A 14 -23.62 29.08 -42.17
C GLU A 14 -24.40 28.76 -40.89
N GLY A 15 -25.23 27.72 -40.98
CA GLY A 15 -26.10 27.26 -39.92
C GLY A 15 -25.33 26.62 -38.76
N ASP A 16 -25.94 26.74 -37.58
CA ASP A 16 -25.54 26.13 -36.33
C ASP A 16 -25.14 24.66 -36.50
N GLU A 17 -23.89 24.32 -36.17
CA GLU A 17 -23.47 22.92 -35.98
C GLU A 17 -24.25 22.33 -34.80
N GLU A 18 -25.28 21.54 -35.09
CA GLU A 18 -26.00 20.73 -34.10
C GLU A 18 -25.00 19.85 -33.33
N ALA A 19 -24.89 20.10 -32.02
CA ALA A 19 -24.12 19.27 -31.12
C ALA A 19 -24.56 17.79 -31.26
N PRO A 20 -23.63 16.83 -31.34
CA PRO A 20 -23.98 15.44 -31.58
C PRO A 20 -24.94 14.93 -30.49
N PRO A 21 -25.99 14.19 -30.87
CA PRO A 21 -27.03 13.77 -29.94
C PRO A 21 -26.45 12.91 -28.82
N VAL A 22 -26.91 13.15 -27.59
CA VAL A 22 -26.48 12.39 -26.41
C VAL A 22 -26.81 10.91 -26.62
N PRO A 23 -25.82 10.00 -26.60
CA PRO A 23 -26.05 8.60 -26.93
C PRO A 23 -26.97 7.94 -25.89
N THR A 24 -28.00 7.24 -26.36
CA THR A 24 -28.94 6.49 -25.53
C THR A 24 -28.33 5.16 -25.11
N TYR A 25 -28.72 4.58 -23.97
CA TYR A 25 -28.19 3.28 -23.51
C TYR A 25 -28.32 2.16 -24.57
N ARG A 26 -29.39 2.18 -25.37
CA ARG A 26 -29.59 1.24 -26.49
C ARG A 26 -28.59 1.42 -27.64
N SER A 27 -28.13 2.64 -27.92
CA SER A 27 -27.11 2.89 -28.95
C SER A 27 -25.71 2.48 -28.47
N LEU A 28 -25.46 2.54 -27.15
CA LEU A 28 -24.19 2.11 -26.54
C LEU A 28 -24.04 0.58 -26.44
N ALA A 29 -25.17 -0.15 -26.31
CA ALA A 29 -25.18 -1.62 -26.26
C ALA A 29 -25.29 -2.28 -27.65
N ALA A 30 -25.40 -1.49 -28.72
CA ALA A 30 -25.46 -2.02 -30.08
C ALA A 30 -24.13 -2.70 -30.45
N PRO A 31 -24.15 -3.87 -31.12
CA PRO A 31 -22.94 -4.53 -31.54
C PRO A 31 -22.18 -3.64 -32.53
N VAL A 32 -20.90 -3.43 -32.27
CA VAL A 32 -20.01 -2.66 -33.15
C VAL A 32 -19.86 -3.42 -34.47
N SER A 33 -20.30 -2.82 -35.57
CA SER A 33 -20.34 -3.47 -36.88
C SER A 33 -18.97 -3.73 -37.50
N ASN A 34 -17.97 -2.86 -37.24
CA ASN A 34 -16.65 -2.97 -37.86
C ASN A 34 -15.54 -2.97 -36.78
N PRO A 35 -14.54 -3.88 -36.82
CA PRO A 35 -13.40 -3.85 -35.90
C PRO A 35 -12.64 -2.51 -35.86
N VAL A 36 -12.71 -1.71 -36.92
CA VAL A 36 -12.11 -0.36 -36.98
C VAL A 36 -12.71 0.58 -35.93
N ASP A 37 -14.01 0.45 -35.67
CA ASP A 37 -14.73 1.31 -34.72
C ASP A 37 -14.29 1.05 -33.26
N LYS A 38 -13.67 -0.11 -32.98
CA LYS A 38 -13.11 -0.42 -31.65
C LYS A 38 -11.94 0.50 -31.30
N PHE A 39 -11.23 1.05 -32.28
CA PHE A 39 -10.13 1.99 -32.04
C PHE A 39 -10.61 3.29 -31.38
N ALA A 40 -11.87 3.68 -31.60
CA ALA A 40 -12.45 4.87 -30.96
C ALA A 40 -12.48 4.78 -29.42
N LEU A 41 -12.39 3.58 -28.85
CA LEU A 41 -12.28 3.37 -27.41
C LEU A 41 -10.95 3.85 -26.83
N LEU A 42 -9.86 3.82 -27.61
CA LEU A 42 -8.55 4.23 -27.11
C LEU A 42 -8.48 5.74 -26.82
N PRO A 43 -8.86 6.65 -27.75
CA PRO A 43 -8.96 8.08 -27.43
C PRO A 43 -9.93 8.38 -26.28
N ALA A 44 -11.06 7.67 -26.22
CA ALA A 44 -12.03 7.83 -25.13
C ALA A 44 -11.42 7.45 -23.77
N PHE A 45 -10.70 6.32 -23.72
CA PHE A 45 -9.96 5.89 -22.54
C PHE A 45 -8.91 6.93 -22.15
N LEU A 46 -8.09 7.40 -23.08
CA LEU A 46 -7.02 8.37 -22.82
C LEU A 46 -7.55 9.75 -22.40
N LYS A 47 -8.73 10.17 -22.88
CA LYS A 47 -9.36 11.42 -22.44
C LYS A 47 -9.74 11.36 -20.95
N VAL A 48 -10.27 10.21 -20.50
CA VAL A 48 -10.73 10.03 -19.11
C VAL A 48 -9.60 9.59 -18.18
N ARG A 49 -8.69 8.73 -18.62
CA ARG A 49 -7.64 8.13 -17.79
C ARG A 49 -6.25 8.69 -18.05
N GLY A 50 -5.97 9.30 -19.20
CA GLY A 50 -4.64 9.80 -19.52
C GLY A 50 -3.55 8.72 -19.45
N LEU A 51 -2.29 9.14 -19.60
CA LEU A 51 -1.10 8.26 -19.51
C LEU A 51 -0.31 8.43 -18.21
N VAL A 52 -0.61 9.48 -17.44
CA VAL A 52 0.12 9.88 -16.22
C VAL A 52 -0.83 9.97 -15.02
N LYS A 53 -2.13 9.65 -15.20
CA LYS A 53 -3.08 9.78 -14.09
C LYS A 53 -2.86 8.74 -13.00
N GLU A 54 -2.11 7.67 -13.23
CA GLU A 54 -1.72 6.75 -12.16
C GLU A 54 -1.02 7.50 -11.02
N HIS A 55 -0.12 8.43 -11.36
CA HIS A 55 0.54 9.29 -10.39
C HIS A 55 -0.42 10.31 -9.75
N ILE A 56 -1.22 10.98 -10.59
CA ILE A 56 -2.12 12.06 -10.18
C ILE A 56 -3.26 11.53 -9.32
N ASP A 57 -3.95 10.48 -9.75
CA ASP A 57 -5.07 9.84 -9.04
C ASP A 57 -4.60 9.22 -7.72
N SER A 58 -3.40 8.60 -7.70
CA SER A 58 -2.81 8.09 -6.46
C SER A 58 -2.54 9.22 -5.45
N PHE A 59 -1.97 10.34 -5.90
CA PHE A 59 -1.73 11.49 -5.05
C PHE A 59 -3.04 12.17 -4.62
N ASN A 60 -4.01 12.29 -5.52
CA ASN A 60 -5.35 12.83 -5.25
C ASN A 60 -6.09 11.99 -4.20
N TYR A 61 -5.99 10.66 -4.28
CA TYR A 61 -6.54 9.77 -3.27
C TYR A 61 -5.88 9.99 -1.89
N PHE A 62 -4.55 10.15 -1.86
CA PHE A 62 -3.83 10.46 -0.64
C PHE A 62 -4.26 11.78 0.00
N ILE A 63 -4.32 12.87 -0.76
CA ILE A 63 -4.68 14.20 -0.22
C ILE A 63 -6.13 14.30 0.24
N THR A 64 -7.05 13.54 -0.37
CA THR A 64 -8.48 13.61 -0.06
C THR A 64 -8.90 12.64 1.04
N LYS A 65 -8.45 11.38 0.97
CA LYS A 65 -8.85 10.29 1.88
C LYS A 65 -7.69 9.81 2.74
N GLY A 66 -6.52 9.55 2.14
CA GLY A 66 -5.38 8.93 2.83
C GLY A 66 -4.92 9.73 4.06
N ILE A 67 -4.74 11.04 3.91
CA ILE A 67 -4.29 11.93 5.00
C ILE A 67 -5.28 11.97 6.17
N LYS A 68 -6.59 11.92 5.88
CA LYS A 68 -7.64 11.89 6.91
C LYS A 68 -7.62 10.57 7.68
N ASN A 69 -7.39 9.45 6.99
CA ASN A 69 -7.28 8.15 7.63
C ASN A 69 -6.06 8.09 8.58
N ILE A 70 -4.94 8.68 8.20
CA ILE A 70 -3.73 8.76 9.04
C ILE A 70 -3.99 9.56 10.32
N VAL A 71 -4.66 10.71 10.21
CA VAL A 71 -4.98 11.55 11.37
C VAL A 71 -6.02 10.89 12.28
N ARG A 72 -7.05 10.25 11.70
CA ARG A 72 -8.04 9.49 12.49
C ARG A 72 -7.40 8.35 13.29
N ALA A 73 -6.41 7.68 12.74
CA ALA A 73 -5.68 6.62 13.42
C ALA A 73 -4.78 7.12 14.57
N ASN A 74 -4.39 8.41 14.55
CA ASN A 74 -3.50 9.02 15.54
C ASN A 74 -4.11 10.34 16.04
N ASN A 75 -5.38 10.29 16.40
CA ASN A 75 -6.20 11.49 16.64
C ASN A 75 -5.86 12.21 17.93
N ARG A 76 -5.33 11.53 18.96
CA ARG A 76 -5.07 12.11 20.27
C ARG A 76 -3.63 11.89 20.72
N ILE A 77 -3.01 12.95 21.22
CA ILE A 77 -1.73 12.91 21.94
C ILE A 77 -1.96 13.36 23.38
N GLU A 78 -1.32 12.67 24.32
CA GLU A 78 -1.49 12.88 25.77
C GLU A 78 -0.12 13.06 26.41
N ALA A 79 -0.03 13.91 27.44
CA ALA A 79 1.17 14.01 28.26
C ALA A 79 1.32 12.75 29.12
N ARG A 80 2.55 12.26 29.31
CA ARG A 80 2.77 11.03 30.12
C ARG A 80 2.55 11.28 31.61
N SER A 81 2.81 12.50 32.06
CA SER A 81 2.66 12.91 33.45
C SER A 81 1.21 13.14 33.85
N ASP A 82 0.36 13.58 32.91
CA ASP A 82 -1.04 13.92 33.14
C ASP A 82 -1.90 13.65 31.88
N PRO A 83 -2.73 12.59 31.88
CA PRO A 83 -3.61 12.24 30.76
C PRO A 83 -4.68 13.30 30.43
N ASP A 84 -5.00 14.18 31.38
CA ASP A 84 -5.97 15.25 31.18
C ASP A 84 -5.38 16.44 30.42
N ILE A 85 -4.06 16.43 30.15
CA ILE A 85 -3.40 17.33 29.22
C ILE A 85 -3.23 16.63 27.86
N TYR A 86 -4.10 16.95 26.91
CA TYR A 86 -4.11 16.36 25.58
C TYR A 86 -4.28 17.39 24.44
N LEU A 87 -3.91 16.95 23.25
CA LEU A 87 -4.28 17.58 21.98
C LEU A 87 -4.97 16.54 21.10
N GLU A 88 -6.11 16.91 20.53
CA GLU A 88 -6.91 16.11 19.64
C GLU A 88 -7.03 16.78 18.27
N TYR A 89 -6.72 16.02 17.22
CA TYR A 89 -6.87 16.42 15.82
C TYR A 89 -8.28 16.08 15.34
N LYS A 90 -9.07 17.09 14.97
CA LYS A 90 -10.45 16.90 14.48
C LYS A 90 -10.50 16.67 12.97
N ASN A 91 -9.83 17.53 12.21
CA ASN A 91 -9.84 17.46 10.76
C ASN A 91 -8.51 17.94 10.18
N ILE A 92 -8.21 17.50 8.96
CA ILE A 92 -7.02 17.87 8.20
C ILE A 92 -7.40 18.16 6.76
N TYR A 93 -6.82 19.22 6.21
CA TYR A 93 -6.92 19.55 4.81
C TYR A 93 -5.63 20.21 4.32
N ILE A 94 -5.42 20.17 3.02
CA ILE A 94 -4.27 20.79 2.36
C ILE A 94 -4.77 22.07 1.74
N GLY A 95 -4.10 23.19 2.05
CA GLY A 95 -4.41 24.49 1.49
C GLY A 95 -3.94 24.64 0.05
N GLU A 96 -3.99 25.86 -0.46
CA GLU A 96 -3.46 26.18 -1.78
C GLU A 96 -1.95 26.46 -1.73
N PRO A 97 -1.21 26.21 -2.82
CA PRO A 97 0.23 26.46 -2.90
C PRO A 97 0.56 27.93 -2.60
N SER A 98 1.28 28.15 -1.52
CA SER A 98 1.58 29.50 -1.03
C SER A 98 2.90 29.54 -0.29
N VAL A 99 3.59 30.67 -0.40
CA VAL A 99 4.83 30.95 0.34
C VAL A 99 4.60 32.11 1.30
N GLN A 100 5.16 31.99 2.50
CA GLN A 100 5.19 33.09 3.45
C GLN A 100 6.44 33.94 3.21
N VAL A 101 6.26 35.16 2.72
CA VAL A 101 7.32 36.16 2.52
C VAL A 101 6.97 37.38 3.36
N ASP A 102 7.84 37.79 4.28
CA ASP A 102 7.69 39.00 5.10
C ASP A 102 6.30 39.16 5.74
N PHE A 103 5.80 38.07 6.34
CA PHE A 103 4.49 37.96 7.00
C PHE A 103 3.26 38.04 6.07
N ARG A 104 3.43 38.10 4.75
CA ARG A 104 2.36 37.93 3.77
C ARG A 104 2.40 36.54 3.15
N VAL A 105 1.23 35.99 2.90
CA VAL A 105 1.05 34.72 2.20
C VAL A 105 0.80 35.04 0.74
N GLU A 106 1.75 34.69 -0.12
CA GLU A 106 1.64 34.87 -1.57
C GLU A 106 1.42 33.52 -2.26
N THR A 107 0.50 33.47 -3.22
CA THR A 107 0.25 32.29 -4.04
C THR A 107 1.42 32.08 -5.00
N ILE A 108 1.95 30.85 -5.06
CA ILE A 108 3.10 30.51 -5.90
C ILE A 108 2.67 29.78 -7.18
N THR A 109 3.36 30.06 -8.28
CA THR A 109 3.21 29.31 -9.53
C THR A 109 4.33 28.29 -9.67
N PRO A 110 4.12 27.15 -10.35
CA PRO A 110 5.20 26.17 -10.54
C PRO A 110 6.39 26.77 -11.30
N HIS A 111 6.15 27.59 -12.33
CA HIS A 111 7.20 28.33 -13.05
C HIS A 111 8.04 29.24 -12.14
N PHE A 112 7.41 29.99 -11.23
CA PHE A 112 8.12 30.81 -10.25
C PHE A 112 9.02 29.97 -9.33
N CYS A 113 8.54 28.79 -8.90
CA CYS A 113 9.34 27.88 -8.07
C CYS A 113 10.57 27.33 -8.82
N ARG A 114 10.46 27.08 -10.13
CA ARG A 114 11.60 26.65 -10.96
C ARG A 114 12.68 27.74 -11.05
N LEU A 115 12.28 28.99 -11.26
CA LEU A 115 13.21 30.12 -11.41
C LEU A 115 13.86 30.59 -10.11
N THR A 116 13.18 30.43 -8.97
CA THR A 116 13.64 30.93 -7.67
C THR A 116 14.28 29.86 -6.79
N ASP A 117 14.52 28.67 -7.33
CA ASP A 117 15.01 27.49 -6.60
C ASP A 117 14.18 27.16 -5.35
N ARG A 118 12.87 27.42 -5.39
CA ARG A 118 11.94 27.14 -4.30
C ARG A 118 11.21 25.83 -4.52
N THR A 119 10.69 25.26 -3.43
CA THR A 119 9.79 24.10 -3.49
C THR A 119 8.36 24.57 -3.75
N TYR A 120 7.66 23.89 -4.67
CA TYR A 120 6.23 24.11 -4.87
C TYR A 120 5.44 23.32 -3.83
N SER A 121 5.03 24.00 -2.75
CA SER A 121 4.37 23.39 -1.59
C SER A 121 3.14 24.16 -1.14
N ALA A 122 2.24 23.46 -0.45
CA ALA A 122 1.03 24.01 0.15
C ALA A 122 1.00 23.76 1.66
N PRO A 123 0.39 24.64 2.46
CA PRO A 123 0.29 24.46 3.90
C PRO A 123 -0.64 23.30 4.24
N VAL A 124 -0.22 22.45 5.17
CA VAL A 124 -1.03 21.40 5.77
C VAL A 124 -1.71 21.98 7.00
N ILE A 125 -3.03 22.08 6.94
CA ILE A 125 -3.85 22.78 7.92
C ILE A 125 -4.70 21.76 8.68
N VAL A 126 -4.71 21.87 10.00
CA VAL A 126 -5.48 21.01 10.91
C VAL A 126 -6.32 21.83 11.87
N ASP A 127 -7.46 21.25 12.23
CA ASP A 127 -8.29 21.76 13.33
C ASP A 127 -7.93 20.99 14.60
N VAL A 128 -7.42 21.70 15.60
CA VAL A 128 -6.96 21.10 16.86
C VAL A 128 -7.81 21.59 18.04
N GLU A 129 -8.10 20.66 18.94
CA GLU A 129 -8.65 20.92 20.26
C GLU A 129 -7.60 20.50 21.29
N TYR A 130 -7.29 21.36 22.24
CA TYR A 130 -6.23 21.10 23.22
C TYR A 130 -6.55 21.68 24.58
N THR A 131 -5.96 21.11 25.61
CA THR A 131 -6.11 21.56 26.99
C THR A 131 -4.85 22.26 27.46
N VAL A 132 -4.99 23.39 28.16
CA VAL A 132 -3.86 24.21 28.63
C VAL A 132 -3.78 24.23 30.16
N GLY A 133 -2.59 23.92 30.68
CA GLY A 133 -2.26 24.07 32.10
C GLY A 133 -3.00 23.10 33.05
N LYS A 134 -2.80 23.30 34.36
CA LYS A 134 -3.46 22.52 35.43
C LYS A 134 -4.96 22.82 35.59
N THR A 135 -5.47 23.82 34.88
CA THR A 135 -6.88 24.23 34.89
C THR A 135 -7.72 23.46 33.85
N HIS A 136 -7.09 22.61 33.03
CA HIS A 136 -7.74 21.78 31.99
C HIS A 136 -8.74 22.54 31.10
N ALA A 137 -8.45 23.82 30.85
CA ALA A 137 -9.30 24.65 29.99
C ALA A 137 -9.19 24.14 28.55
N LYS A 138 -10.33 23.80 27.94
CA LYS A 138 -10.40 23.36 26.55
C LYS A 138 -10.34 24.56 25.61
N HIS A 139 -9.37 24.56 24.72
CA HIS A 139 -9.21 25.54 23.66
C HIS A 139 -9.34 24.87 22.31
N ARG A 140 -9.97 25.57 21.36
CA ARG A 140 -10.07 25.13 19.97
C ARG A 140 -9.33 26.14 19.10
N LYS A 141 -8.41 25.65 18.28
CA LYS A 141 -7.67 26.47 17.32
C LYS A 141 -7.96 25.93 15.91
N PRO A 142 -8.90 26.55 15.18
CA PRO A 142 -9.12 26.22 13.79
C PRO A 142 -7.94 26.71 12.94
N ASN A 143 -7.76 26.08 11.78
CA ASN A 143 -6.78 26.50 10.77
C ASN A 143 -5.32 26.53 11.26
N PHE A 144 -4.91 25.54 12.05
CA PHE A 144 -3.56 25.44 12.56
C PHE A 144 -2.63 24.78 11.52
N THR A 145 -1.62 25.50 11.05
CA THR A 145 -0.63 24.96 10.10
C THR A 145 0.42 24.12 10.82
N ILE A 146 0.56 22.85 10.42
CA ILE A 146 1.55 21.91 10.99
C ILE A 146 2.79 21.73 10.13
N GLY A 147 2.78 22.24 8.90
CA GLY A 147 3.91 22.18 7.98
C GLY A 147 3.48 22.44 6.55
N TYR A 148 4.40 22.26 5.61
CA TYR A 148 4.19 22.41 4.18
C TYR A 148 4.43 21.08 3.47
N MET A 149 3.56 20.77 2.51
CA MET A 149 3.64 19.55 1.71
C MET A 149 3.93 19.90 0.25
N PRO A 150 4.96 19.31 -0.37
CA PRO A 150 5.17 19.45 -1.81
C PRO A 150 3.98 18.92 -2.61
N ILE A 151 3.47 19.74 -3.54
CA ILE A 151 2.28 19.40 -4.34
C ILE A 151 2.69 18.89 -5.71
N MET A 152 2.06 17.80 -6.14
CA MET A 152 2.25 17.26 -7.48
C MET A 152 1.57 18.15 -8.52
N LEU A 153 2.26 18.44 -9.63
CA LEU A 153 1.69 19.24 -10.70
C LEU A 153 0.48 18.54 -11.33
N ARG A 154 -0.57 19.32 -11.62
CA ARG A 154 -1.89 18.87 -12.12
C ARG A 154 -2.71 17.99 -11.15
N SER A 155 -2.32 17.89 -9.89
CA SER A 155 -3.18 17.33 -8.83
C SER A 155 -4.29 18.30 -8.43
N TYR A 156 -5.28 17.86 -7.64
CA TYR A 156 -6.40 18.71 -7.22
C TYR A 156 -5.98 19.94 -6.42
N ALA A 157 -4.88 19.86 -5.67
CA ALA A 157 -4.33 20.99 -4.93
C ALA A 157 -3.42 21.90 -5.77
N CYS A 158 -3.20 21.59 -7.05
CA CYS A 158 -2.35 22.38 -7.94
C CYS A 158 -3.17 23.49 -8.62
N VAL A 159 -2.60 24.69 -8.74
CA VAL A 159 -3.19 25.84 -9.42
C VAL A 159 -3.49 25.56 -10.91
N LEU A 160 -2.76 24.62 -11.52
CA LEU A 160 -2.90 24.25 -12.94
C LEU A 160 -4.08 23.30 -13.21
N ASN A 161 -4.74 22.78 -12.18
CA ASN A 161 -5.83 21.81 -12.36
C ASN A 161 -7.09 22.50 -12.92
N GLY A 162 -7.65 21.95 -14.00
CA GLY A 162 -8.87 22.48 -14.63
C GLY A 162 -8.72 23.82 -15.35
N LYS A 163 -7.48 24.23 -15.66
CA LYS A 163 -7.17 25.46 -16.39
C LYS A 163 -7.14 25.24 -17.90
N ASP A 164 -7.63 26.22 -18.64
CA ASP A 164 -7.61 26.20 -20.11
C ASP A 164 -6.22 26.57 -20.66
N GLU A 165 -5.97 26.26 -21.94
CA GLU A 165 -4.67 26.50 -22.58
C GLU A 165 -4.22 27.97 -22.51
N ALA A 166 -5.16 28.91 -22.64
CA ALA A 166 -4.89 30.34 -22.53
C ALA A 166 -4.51 30.76 -21.10
N GLU A 167 -5.09 30.15 -20.08
CA GLU A 167 -4.73 30.41 -18.69
C GLU A 167 -3.36 29.81 -18.35
N LEU A 168 -3.07 28.60 -18.83
CA LEU A 168 -1.76 27.97 -18.68
C LEU A 168 -0.64 28.82 -19.29
N ALA A 169 -0.90 29.43 -20.46
CA ALA A 169 0.03 30.38 -21.08
C ALA A 169 0.30 31.60 -20.19
N ARG A 170 -0.71 32.13 -19.48
CA ARG A 170 -0.53 33.23 -18.50
C ARG A 170 0.34 32.82 -17.31
N TYR A 171 0.27 31.55 -16.90
CA TYR A 171 1.12 30.99 -15.85
C TYR A 171 2.53 30.61 -16.35
N GLY A 172 2.81 30.71 -17.65
CA GLY A 172 4.09 30.31 -18.24
C GLY A 172 4.29 28.80 -18.33
N GLU A 173 3.20 28.01 -18.35
CA GLU A 173 3.23 26.55 -18.39
C GLU A 173 2.75 26.00 -19.74
N CYS A 174 3.31 24.86 -20.15
CA CYS A 174 2.93 24.19 -21.38
C CYS A 174 1.66 23.32 -21.19
N PRO A 175 0.63 23.45 -22.06
CA PRO A 175 -0.56 22.58 -22.02
C PRO A 175 -0.28 21.10 -22.26
N LEU A 176 0.78 20.79 -23.00
CA LEU A 176 1.14 19.40 -23.34
C LEU A 176 2.01 18.72 -22.27
N ASP A 177 2.52 19.47 -21.28
CA ASP A 177 3.31 18.87 -20.19
C ASP A 177 2.47 17.82 -19.46
N PRO A 178 2.94 16.57 -19.31
CA PRO A 178 2.17 15.52 -18.64
C PRO A 178 1.77 15.86 -17.19
N GLY A 179 2.55 16.67 -16.47
CA GLY A 179 2.41 16.81 -15.02
C GLY A 179 2.77 15.52 -14.27
N GLY A 180 2.30 15.34 -13.03
CA GLY A 180 2.54 14.12 -12.27
C GLY A 180 3.89 14.04 -11.52
N TYR A 181 4.65 15.13 -11.50
CA TYR A 181 5.94 15.25 -10.80
C TYR A 181 5.93 16.40 -9.79
N PHE A 182 7.00 16.49 -8.99
CA PHE A 182 7.18 17.50 -7.94
C PHE A 182 8.27 18.50 -8.31
N ILE A 183 8.17 19.73 -7.82
CA ILE A 183 9.25 20.72 -7.89
C ILE A 183 9.78 20.94 -6.47
N VAL A 184 11.02 20.53 -6.23
CA VAL A 184 11.68 20.65 -4.92
C VAL A 184 13.00 21.37 -5.12
N LYS A 185 13.16 22.51 -4.45
CA LYS A 185 14.34 23.38 -4.56
C LYS A 185 14.73 23.67 -6.01
N GLY A 186 13.78 24.13 -6.83
CA GLY A 186 13.98 24.41 -8.26
C GLY A 186 14.05 23.18 -9.18
N THR A 187 14.34 22.00 -8.63
CA THR A 187 14.51 20.77 -9.44
C THR A 187 13.24 19.97 -9.60
N GLU A 188 12.97 19.51 -10.83
CA GLU A 188 11.85 18.64 -11.13
C GLU A 188 12.18 17.19 -10.78
N LYS A 189 11.38 16.59 -9.91
CA LYS A 189 11.58 15.25 -9.34
C LYS A 189 10.34 14.39 -9.59
N VAL A 190 10.53 13.24 -10.22
CA VAL A 190 9.50 12.21 -10.38
C VAL A 190 9.72 11.11 -9.35
N ILE A 191 8.65 10.64 -8.73
CA ILE A 191 8.67 9.44 -7.88
C ILE A 191 8.36 8.26 -8.79
N LEU A 192 9.30 7.33 -8.95
CA LEU A 192 9.12 6.17 -9.83
C LEU A 192 8.20 5.14 -9.21
N ILE A 193 7.41 4.47 -10.05
CA ILE A 193 6.53 3.39 -9.62
C ILE A 193 7.38 2.22 -9.12
N GLN A 194 7.08 1.70 -7.93
CA GLN A 194 7.85 0.64 -7.31
C GLN A 194 7.13 -0.71 -7.43
N GLU A 195 7.74 -1.67 -8.11
CA GLU A 195 7.21 -3.05 -8.18
C GLU A 195 7.55 -3.82 -6.89
N GLN A 196 6.52 -4.42 -6.29
CA GLN A 196 6.63 -5.28 -5.10
C GLN A 196 5.90 -6.59 -5.29
N LEU A 197 6.29 -7.59 -4.50
CA LEU A 197 5.47 -8.79 -4.33
C LEU A 197 4.17 -8.46 -3.59
N SER A 198 3.10 -9.16 -3.97
CA SER A 198 1.80 -9.06 -3.32
C SER A 198 1.94 -9.40 -1.85
N LYS A 199 1.43 -8.49 -1.02
CA LYS A 199 1.28 -8.70 0.42
C LYS A 199 0.09 -9.65 0.66
N ASN A 200 0.04 -10.26 1.84
CA ASN A 200 -1.06 -11.13 2.30
C ASN A 200 -1.39 -12.29 1.35
N ARG A 201 -0.42 -12.81 0.60
CA ARG A 201 -0.58 -13.99 -0.26
C ARG A 201 0.42 -15.06 0.15
N ILE A 202 -0.04 -16.32 0.17
CA ILE A 202 0.81 -17.49 0.39
C ILE A 202 1.58 -17.75 -0.91
N ILE A 203 2.90 -17.72 -0.83
CA ILE A 203 3.82 -18.04 -1.94
C ILE A 203 4.62 -19.27 -1.53
N ILE A 204 4.58 -20.30 -2.37
CA ILE A 204 5.40 -21.50 -2.20
C ILE A 204 6.59 -21.44 -3.14
N ASP A 205 7.76 -21.58 -2.55
CA ASP A 205 9.03 -21.48 -3.23
C ASP A 205 10.07 -22.42 -2.64
N THR A 206 11.15 -22.65 -3.38
CA THR A 206 12.30 -23.42 -2.93
C THR A 206 13.41 -22.46 -2.45
N ASP A 207 13.87 -22.67 -1.22
CA ASP A 207 15.01 -21.92 -0.66
C ASP A 207 16.31 -22.25 -1.43
N ASN A 208 17.35 -21.43 -1.27
CA ASN A 208 18.67 -21.64 -1.90
C ASN A 208 19.29 -23.02 -1.59
N LYS A 209 18.83 -23.68 -0.52
CA LYS A 209 19.25 -25.02 -0.10
C LYS A 209 18.41 -26.16 -0.70
N GLY A 210 17.48 -25.87 -1.61
CA GLY A 210 16.56 -26.88 -2.17
C GLY A 210 15.40 -27.28 -1.25
N ARG A 211 15.16 -26.53 -0.16
CA ARG A 211 14.08 -26.83 0.80
C ARG A 211 12.78 -26.15 0.38
N VAL A 212 11.67 -26.86 0.44
CA VAL A 212 10.34 -26.30 0.16
C VAL A 212 9.92 -25.37 1.30
N THR A 213 9.50 -24.16 0.94
CA THR A 213 9.10 -23.11 1.87
C THR A 213 7.76 -22.49 1.46
N ALA A 214 6.85 -22.36 2.43
CA ALA A 214 5.65 -21.55 2.29
C ALA A 214 5.86 -20.24 3.04
N SER A 215 5.75 -19.11 2.36
CA SER A 215 5.95 -17.80 2.96
C SER A 215 4.76 -16.88 2.73
N VAL A 216 4.44 -16.08 3.74
CA VAL A 216 3.45 -15.01 3.65
C VAL A 216 4.03 -13.75 4.27
N THR A 217 4.02 -12.66 3.50
CA THR A 217 4.36 -11.32 4.01
C THR A 217 3.07 -10.63 4.39
N SER A 218 2.77 -10.61 5.69
CA SER A 218 1.60 -9.96 6.25
C SER A 218 1.89 -8.47 6.44
N SER A 219 1.00 -7.61 5.95
CA SER A 219 1.10 -6.18 6.13
C SER A 219 -0.24 -5.63 6.55
N THR A 220 -0.30 -5.12 7.78
CA THR A 220 -1.41 -4.30 8.30
C THR A 220 -0.93 -2.88 8.49
N HIS A 221 -1.82 -1.96 8.89
CA HIS A 221 -1.45 -0.58 9.26
C HIS A 221 -0.47 -0.50 10.43
N GLU A 222 -0.45 -1.53 11.28
CA GLU A 222 0.33 -1.55 12.52
C GLU A 222 1.62 -2.35 12.38
N VAL A 223 1.52 -3.54 11.80
CA VAL A 223 2.59 -4.54 11.81
C VAL A 223 2.86 -5.05 10.41
N LYS A 224 4.15 -5.12 10.07
CA LYS A 224 4.65 -5.86 8.91
C LYS A 224 5.45 -7.04 9.40
N SER A 225 4.98 -8.25 9.12
CA SER A 225 5.65 -9.49 9.52
C SER A 225 5.79 -10.43 8.33
N LYS A 226 6.88 -11.19 8.32
CA LYS A 226 7.09 -12.27 7.35
C LYS A 226 7.08 -13.58 8.10
N THR A 227 6.13 -14.44 7.76
CA THR A 227 6.00 -15.79 8.30
C THR A 227 6.54 -16.76 7.26
N VAL A 228 7.44 -17.65 7.67
CA VAL A 228 8.02 -18.67 6.80
C VAL A 228 7.84 -20.03 7.47
N ILE A 229 7.20 -20.97 6.77
CA ILE A 229 7.14 -22.37 7.15
C ILE A 229 8.06 -23.11 6.18
N CYS A 230 8.97 -23.92 6.71
CA CYS A 230 9.85 -24.72 5.86
C CYS A 230 9.84 -26.19 6.28
N MET A 231 10.03 -27.06 5.30
CA MET A 231 10.35 -28.45 5.55
C MET A 231 11.87 -28.62 5.59
N ASP A 232 12.39 -29.12 6.71
CA ASP A 232 13.80 -29.44 6.89
C ASP A 232 13.93 -30.87 7.44
N LYS A 233 14.63 -31.75 6.72
CA LYS A 233 14.78 -33.18 7.06
C LYS A 233 13.45 -33.85 7.42
N GLU A 234 12.43 -33.67 6.56
CA GLU A 234 11.06 -34.21 6.76
C GLU A 234 10.32 -33.68 8.00
N LYS A 235 10.83 -32.63 8.64
CA LYS A 235 10.18 -31.93 9.74
C LYS A 235 9.71 -30.56 9.30
N ILE A 236 8.49 -30.20 9.67
CA ILE A 236 7.91 -28.92 9.29
C ILE A 236 8.04 -27.95 10.46
N ASN A 237 8.78 -26.88 10.23
CA ASN A 237 9.07 -25.89 11.24
C ASN A 237 8.66 -24.47 10.82
N LEU A 238 8.18 -23.72 11.80
CA LEU A 238 7.89 -22.31 11.73
C LEU A 238 9.16 -21.50 12.02
N HIS A 239 9.51 -20.61 11.09
CA HIS A 239 10.55 -19.61 11.21
C HIS A 239 9.95 -18.22 11.37
N LEU A 240 10.19 -17.60 12.53
CA LEU A 240 9.88 -16.21 12.81
C LEU A 240 11.07 -15.54 13.49
N ASN A 241 11.29 -14.25 13.21
CA ASN A 241 12.41 -13.48 13.76
C ASN A 241 12.35 -13.32 15.28
N GLN A 242 11.16 -13.48 15.86
CA GLN A 242 10.91 -13.35 17.30
C GLN A 242 11.34 -14.59 18.10
N PHE A 243 11.59 -15.72 17.44
CA PHE A 243 12.04 -16.95 18.09
C PHE A 243 13.52 -17.20 17.81
N THR A 244 14.24 -17.65 18.83
CA THR A 244 15.67 -17.97 18.73
C THR A 244 15.92 -19.24 17.93
N LYS A 245 15.01 -20.22 18.05
CA LYS A 245 15.03 -21.50 17.34
C LYS A 245 13.71 -21.68 16.59
N PRO A 246 13.72 -22.39 15.45
CA PRO A 246 12.49 -22.74 14.75
C PRO A 246 11.60 -23.65 15.63
N ILE A 247 10.29 -23.52 15.46
CA ILE A 247 9.28 -24.22 16.28
C ILE A 247 8.54 -25.22 15.39
N PRO A 248 8.37 -26.49 15.82
CA PRO A 248 7.59 -27.46 15.06
C PRO A 248 6.15 -27.00 14.87
N ILE A 249 5.61 -27.17 13.67
CA ILE A 249 4.29 -26.59 13.33
C ILE A 249 3.15 -27.18 14.16
N ILE A 250 3.24 -28.45 14.56
CA ILE A 250 2.24 -29.11 15.40
C ILE A 250 2.15 -28.43 16.78
N VAL A 251 3.28 -27.99 17.34
CA VAL A 251 3.30 -27.23 18.61
C VAL A 251 2.58 -25.89 18.43
N VAL A 252 2.75 -25.23 17.29
CA VAL A 252 2.07 -23.97 16.98
C VAL A 252 0.55 -24.18 16.87
N MET A 253 0.11 -25.26 16.22
CA MET A 253 -1.32 -25.61 16.13
C MET A 253 -1.94 -25.89 17.50
N LYS A 254 -1.24 -26.64 18.37
CA LYS A 254 -1.65 -26.87 19.77
C LYS A 254 -1.70 -25.58 20.58
N ALA A 255 -0.71 -24.69 20.42
CA ALA A 255 -0.68 -23.39 21.10
C ALA A 255 -1.86 -22.47 20.69
N MET A 256 -2.35 -22.60 19.45
CA MET A 256 -3.53 -21.88 18.98
C MET A 256 -4.86 -22.49 19.45
N GLY A 257 -4.85 -23.68 20.05
CA GLY A 257 -6.03 -24.30 20.68
C GLY A 257 -6.54 -25.57 20.00
N ILE A 258 -5.85 -26.08 18.97
CA ILE A 258 -6.18 -27.39 18.37
C ILE A 258 -5.27 -28.43 19.01
N GLU A 259 -5.76 -29.06 20.07
CA GLU A 259 -5.01 -30.05 20.84
C GLU A 259 -4.97 -31.41 20.14
N THR A 260 -6.04 -31.77 19.42
CA THR A 260 -6.18 -33.07 18.77
C THR A 260 -5.41 -33.14 17.45
N ASP A 261 -4.42 -34.04 17.38
CA ASP A 261 -3.60 -34.22 16.18
C ASP A 261 -4.42 -34.70 14.96
N GLN A 262 -5.48 -35.47 15.20
CA GLN A 262 -6.43 -35.89 14.17
C GLN A 262 -7.06 -34.70 13.45
N GLU A 263 -7.44 -33.65 14.18
CA GLU A 263 -8.05 -32.46 13.59
C GLU A 263 -7.05 -31.74 12.68
N VAL A 264 -5.77 -31.63 13.10
CA VAL A 264 -4.69 -31.06 12.30
C VAL A 264 -4.53 -31.78 10.97
N VAL A 265 -4.52 -33.12 10.97
CA VAL A 265 -4.42 -33.92 9.74
C VAL A 265 -5.66 -33.73 8.87
N GLN A 266 -6.86 -33.76 9.46
CA GLN A 266 -8.13 -33.55 8.73
C GLN A 266 -8.21 -32.17 8.06
N MET A 267 -7.76 -31.11 8.75
CA MET A 267 -7.71 -29.76 8.19
C MET A 267 -6.74 -29.61 7.03
N VAL A 268 -5.67 -30.41 6.98
CA VAL A 268 -4.72 -30.40 5.85
C VAL A 268 -5.29 -31.19 4.67
N GLY A 269 -5.91 -32.34 4.92
CA GLY A 269 -6.64 -33.08 3.91
C GLY A 269 -6.86 -34.56 4.23
N ARG A 270 -7.71 -35.19 3.42
CA ARG A 270 -8.08 -36.61 3.55
C ARG A 270 -7.10 -37.59 2.90
N ASP A 271 -6.18 -37.11 2.07
CA ASP A 271 -5.21 -37.97 1.38
C ASP A 271 -4.21 -38.53 2.41
N PRO A 272 -4.05 -39.87 2.52
CA PRO A 272 -3.13 -40.50 3.46
C PRO A 272 -1.69 -39.97 3.34
N ARG A 273 -1.26 -39.57 2.13
CA ARG A 273 0.10 -39.07 1.87
C ARG A 273 0.43 -37.80 2.68
N TYR A 274 -0.57 -36.97 2.98
CA TYR A 274 -0.35 -35.80 3.85
C TYR A 274 -0.08 -36.23 5.30
N GLY A 275 -0.76 -37.28 5.77
CA GLY A 275 -0.54 -37.86 7.08
C GLY A 275 0.89 -38.39 7.23
N ASP A 276 1.38 -39.09 6.22
CA ASP A 276 2.76 -39.63 6.20
C ASP A 276 3.81 -38.51 6.30
N LEU A 277 3.63 -37.42 5.56
CA LEU A 277 4.53 -36.26 5.61
C LEU A 277 4.47 -35.50 6.94
N LEU A 278 3.32 -35.49 7.62
CA LEU A 278 3.16 -34.86 8.92
C LEU A 278 3.63 -35.74 10.09
N TYR A 279 3.73 -37.05 9.88
CA TYR A 279 3.99 -38.03 10.93
C TYR A 279 5.25 -37.72 11.75
N LEU A 280 6.37 -37.40 11.11
CA LEU A 280 7.61 -37.06 11.82
C LEU A 280 7.48 -35.81 12.70
N SER A 281 6.69 -34.83 12.27
CA SER A 281 6.45 -33.59 13.02
C SER A 281 5.54 -33.86 14.24
N ILE A 282 4.59 -34.77 14.11
CA ILE A 282 3.72 -35.22 15.22
C ILE A 282 4.55 -36.04 16.23
N GLN A 283 5.40 -36.94 15.76
CA GLN A 283 6.28 -37.75 16.60
C GLN A 283 7.26 -36.89 17.43
N GLU A 284 7.80 -35.82 16.84
CA GLU A 284 8.64 -34.86 17.56
C GLU A 284 7.87 -34.18 18.71
N CYS A 285 6.63 -33.76 18.45
CA CYS A 285 5.78 -33.14 19.46
C CYS A 285 5.47 -34.11 20.62
N ALA A 286 5.21 -35.39 20.32
CA ALA A 286 4.99 -36.43 21.31
C ALA A 286 6.25 -36.75 22.14
N THR A 287 7.43 -36.71 21.50
CA THR A 287 8.73 -36.93 22.16
C THR A 287 9.03 -35.82 23.19
N GLU A 288 8.70 -34.58 22.85
CA GLU A 288 8.80 -33.40 23.73
C GLU A 288 7.70 -33.34 24.81
N ARG A 289 6.77 -34.32 24.83
CA ARG A 289 5.65 -34.44 25.80
C ARG A 289 4.70 -33.24 25.82
N ILE A 290 4.42 -32.66 24.65
CA ILE A 290 3.50 -31.51 24.51
C ILE A 290 2.13 -32.00 24.06
N TYR A 291 1.15 -31.95 24.96
CA TYR A 291 -0.21 -32.43 24.68
C TYR A 291 -1.27 -31.33 24.81
N THR A 292 -1.07 -30.39 25.73
CA THR A 292 -2.04 -29.32 26.03
C THR A 292 -1.61 -27.96 25.47
N GLN A 293 -2.56 -27.05 25.30
CA GLN A 293 -2.29 -25.68 24.87
C GLN A 293 -1.30 -24.96 25.81
N GLN A 294 -1.43 -25.16 27.13
CA GLN A 294 -0.56 -24.50 28.12
C GLN A 294 0.89 -24.96 27.99
N GLN A 295 1.12 -26.27 27.82
CA GLN A 295 2.46 -26.83 27.60
C GLN A 295 3.07 -26.31 26.30
N ALA A 296 2.27 -26.21 25.23
CA ALA A 296 2.74 -25.68 23.95
C ALA A 296 3.16 -24.20 24.08
N LEU A 297 2.38 -23.38 24.79
CA LEU A 297 2.72 -21.97 25.04
C LEU A 297 3.99 -21.82 25.88
N GLN A 298 4.17 -22.64 26.92
CA GLN A 298 5.38 -22.65 27.75
C GLN A 298 6.62 -22.99 26.92
N TYR A 299 6.53 -24.04 26.09
CA TYR A 299 7.61 -24.43 25.18
C TYR A 299 8.00 -23.31 24.19
N MET A 300 7.01 -22.53 23.74
CA MET A 300 7.26 -21.38 22.87
C MET A 300 7.88 -20.20 23.64
N ASP A 301 7.40 -19.92 24.87
CA ASP A 301 7.89 -18.83 25.73
C ASP A 301 9.39 -19.00 26.07
N ASP A 302 9.84 -20.24 26.28
CA ASP A 302 11.26 -20.56 26.50
C ASP A 302 12.16 -20.22 25.30
N LYS A 303 11.58 -20.15 24.09
CA LYS A 303 12.30 -19.90 22.83
C LYS A 303 12.17 -18.48 22.30
N VAL A 304 11.41 -17.60 22.96
CA VAL A 304 11.25 -16.20 22.56
C VAL A 304 12.57 -15.43 22.72
N THR A 305 12.92 -14.63 21.71
CA THR A 305 14.03 -13.68 21.78
C THR A 305 13.61 -12.48 22.63
N TYR A 306 14.28 -12.26 23.76
CA TYR A 306 13.96 -11.19 24.70
C TYR A 306 14.53 -9.85 24.22
N ALA A 307 13.66 -8.93 23.79
CA ALA A 307 14.01 -7.53 23.55
C ALA A 307 13.50 -6.66 24.71
N GLY A 308 14.36 -6.45 25.73
CA GLY A 308 14.09 -5.52 26.84
C GLY A 308 14.14 -6.16 28.25
N ALA A 309 14.57 -5.37 29.23
CA ALA A 309 14.69 -5.76 30.64
C ALA A 309 13.31 -5.78 31.32
N GLY A 310 12.58 -6.88 31.19
CA GLY A 310 11.32 -7.11 31.89
C GLY A 310 11.05 -8.61 32.01
N ASN A 311 11.23 -9.14 33.22
CA ASN A 311 11.28 -10.57 33.58
C ASN A 311 9.91 -11.30 33.60
N ILE A 312 8.89 -10.82 32.90
CA ILE A 312 7.64 -11.58 32.76
C ILE A 312 7.79 -12.52 31.55
N LYS A 313 8.03 -13.79 31.84
CA LYS A 313 8.20 -14.86 30.84
C LYS A 313 6.87 -15.35 30.26
N ASP A 314 5.80 -15.34 31.07
CA ASP A 314 4.54 -15.97 30.71
C ASP A 314 3.68 -15.13 29.75
N GLY A 315 3.19 -15.77 28.68
CA GLY A 315 2.12 -15.25 27.83
C GLY A 315 2.57 -14.38 26.65
N ARG A 316 3.88 -14.21 26.43
CA ARG A 316 4.41 -13.48 25.27
C ARG A 316 4.23 -14.26 23.97
N SER A 317 4.35 -15.59 23.99
CA SER A 317 4.09 -16.48 22.86
C SER A 317 2.67 -16.28 22.31
N LYS A 318 1.67 -16.19 23.18
CA LYS A 318 0.27 -15.92 22.79
C LYS A 318 0.11 -14.56 22.09
N LEU A 319 0.81 -13.53 22.56
CA LEU A 319 0.86 -12.21 21.91
C LEU A 319 1.56 -12.28 20.55
N ILE A 320 2.67 -13.00 20.43
CA ILE A 320 3.37 -13.21 19.15
C ILE A 320 2.45 -13.93 18.15
N LEU A 321 1.73 -14.96 18.61
CA LEU A 321 0.77 -15.68 17.76
C LEU A 321 -0.41 -14.79 17.34
N ARG A 322 -0.84 -13.87 18.20
CA ARG A 322 -1.93 -12.92 17.90
C ARG A 322 -1.49 -11.79 16.96
N ASP A 323 -0.34 -11.18 17.23
CA ASP A 323 0.03 -9.89 16.62
C ASP A 323 1.07 -10.02 15.50
N VAL A 324 1.89 -11.09 15.51
CA VAL A 324 3.02 -11.25 14.57
C VAL A 324 2.81 -12.40 13.60
N PHE A 325 2.43 -13.58 14.09
CA PHE A 325 2.17 -14.73 13.24
C PHE A 325 0.94 -14.47 12.38
N VAL A 326 1.13 -14.45 11.05
CA VAL A 326 0.08 -14.17 10.06
C VAL A 326 -0.77 -12.95 10.49
N ALA A 327 -0.10 -11.82 10.71
CA ALA A 327 -0.68 -10.63 11.36
C ALA A 327 -1.91 -10.05 10.66
N HIS A 328 -2.10 -10.36 9.36
CA HIS A 328 -3.25 -9.88 8.60
C HIS A 328 -4.55 -10.64 8.93
N VAL A 329 -4.47 -11.87 9.45
CA VAL A 329 -5.65 -12.64 9.86
C VAL A 329 -6.07 -12.19 11.28
N PRO A 330 -7.27 -11.60 11.45
CA PRO A 330 -7.69 -11.08 12.73
C PRO A 330 -8.04 -12.20 13.71
N VAL A 331 -7.82 -11.93 15.00
CA VAL A 331 -8.22 -12.81 16.12
C VAL A 331 -9.24 -12.04 16.95
N ASN A 332 -10.51 -12.45 16.86
CA ASN A 332 -11.59 -11.82 17.61
C ASN A 332 -11.84 -12.59 18.90
N ASN A 333 -11.93 -11.91 20.04
CA ASN A 333 -12.23 -12.50 21.36
C ASN A 333 -11.31 -13.68 21.76
N GLY A 334 -10.06 -13.69 21.28
CA GLY A 334 -9.13 -14.79 21.54
C GLY A 334 -9.39 -16.07 20.76
N ASN A 335 -10.31 -16.07 19.78
CA ASN A 335 -10.54 -17.19 18.88
C ASN A 335 -9.46 -17.24 17.78
N PHE A 336 -8.59 -18.25 17.84
CA PHE A 336 -7.52 -18.48 16.87
C PHE A 336 -7.92 -19.37 15.68
N GLN A 337 -9.16 -19.89 15.63
CA GLN A 337 -9.61 -20.82 14.59
C GLN A 337 -9.35 -20.30 13.16
N PRO A 338 -9.60 -19.02 12.79
CA PRO A 338 -9.29 -18.53 11.44
C PRO A 338 -7.80 -18.60 11.09
N LYS A 339 -6.91 -18.38 12.08
CA LYS A 339 -5.45 -18.52 11.89
C LYS A 339 -5.04 -19.98 11.74
N CYS A 340 -5.67 -20.87 12.49
CA CYS A 340 -5.42 -22.30 12.37
C CYS A 340 -5.79 -22.80 10.97
N ILE A 341 -6.96 -22.42 10.47
CA ILE A 341 -7.42 -22.77 9.11
C ILE A 341 -6.46 -22.19 8.07
N TYR A 342 -6.05 -20.93 8.21
CA TYR A 342 -5.08 -20.33 7.31
C TYR A 342 -3.74 -21.08 7.31
N THR A 343 -3.28 -21.51 8.48
CA THR A 343 -2.06 -22.30 8.64
C THR A 343 -2.21 -23.69 8.02
N ALA A 344 -3.37 -24.34 8.17
CA ALA A 344 -3.68 -25.61 7.53
C ALA A 344 -3.68 -25.49 6.00
N VAL A 345 -4.26 -24.43 5.44
CA VAL A 345 -4.20 -24.16 3.98
C VAL A 345 -2.77 -23.89 3.51
N MET A 346 -1.96 -23.16 4.29
CA MET A 346 -0.53 -23.00 3.99
C MET A 346 0.20 -24.35 3.97
N LEU A 347 -0.04 -25.20 4.97
CA LEU A 347 0.55 -26.53 5.07
C LEU A 347 0.12 -27.41 3.91
N ARG A 348 -1.18 -27.50 3.62
CA ARG A 348 -1.70 -28.29 2.51
C ARG A 348 -1.02 -27.92 1.20
N ARG A 349 -1.01 -26.63 0.84
CA ARG A 349 -0.39 -26.19 -0.42
C ARG A 349 1.11 -26.54 -0.43
N MET A 350 1.80 -26.43 0.70
CA MET A 350 3.21 -26.82 0.82
C MET A 350 3.42 -28.32 0.61
N LEU A 351 2.57 -29.17 1.18
CA LEU A 351 2.62 -30.63 1.00
C LEU A 351 2.26 -31.02 -0.43
N ASP A 352 1.29 -30.35 -1.05
CA ASP A 352 0.97 -30.53 -2.47
C ASP A 352 2.18 -30.23 -3.36
N ALA A 353 2.98 -29.21 -3.04
CA ALA A 353 4.23 -28.89 -3.73
C ALA A 353 5.36 -29.88 -3.52
N ILE A 354 5.35 -30.61 -2.40
CA ILE A 354 6.30 -31.70 -2.16
C ILE A 354 5.91 -32.92 -2.99
N LEU A 355 4.61 -33.21 -3.09
CA LEU A 355 4.10 -34.35 -3.87
C LEU A 355 4.15 -34.09 -5.38
N ASN A 356 3.89 -32.86 -5.81
CA ASN A 356 3.82 -32.44 -7.21
C ASN A 356 4.68 -31.19 -7.45
N SER A 357 5.73 -31.36 -8.25
CA SER A 357 6.65 -30.27 -8.62
C SER A 357 6.01 -29.15 -9.44
N ASP A 358 4.83 -29.35 -10.02
CA ASP A 358 4.20 -28.34 -10.88
C ASP A 358 3.40 -27.29 -10.09
N THR A 359 3.26 -27.47 -8.78
CA THR A 359 2.43 -26.60 -7.92
C THR A 359 3.21 -25.47 -7.24
N PHE A 360 4.50 -25.31 -7.54
CA PHE A 360 5.28 -24.15 -7.08
C PHE A 360 4.75 -22.85 -7.68
N ASP A 361 4.75 -21.78 -6.88
CA ASP A 361 4.32 -20.47 -7.34
C ASP A 361 5.48 -19.73 -8.02
N ASP A 362 5.23 -19.19 -9.22
CA ASP A 362 6.18 -18.27 -9.84
C ASP A 362 6.08 -16.87 -9.21
N LYS A 363 7.18 -16.42 -8.61
CA LYS A 363 7.31 -15.07 -8.03
C LYS A 363 7.30 -13.98 -9.11
N ASP A 364 7.70 -14.31 -10.32
CA ASP A 364 7.81 -13.37 -11.43
C ASP A 364 6.50 -13.19 -12.20
N TYR A 365 5.49 -14.02 -11.93
CA TYR A 365 4.13 -13.83 -12.42
C TYR A 365 3.57 -12.46 -12.01
N VAL A 366 3.18 -11.64 -12.99
CA VAL A 366 2.78 -10.24 -12.74
C VAL A 366 1.57 -10.12 -11.81
N GLY A 367 0.66 -11.10 -11.79
CA GLY A 367 -0.46 -11.12 -10.85
C GLY A 367 -0.05 -11.29 -9.38
N ASN A 368 1.15 -11.82 -9.12
CA ASN A 368 1.76 -11.88 -7.79
C ASN A 368 2.52 -10.60 -7.44
N LYS A 369 2.51 -9.60 -8.33
CA LYS A 369 3.18 -8.31 -8.12
C LYS A 369 2.15 -7.20 -7.93
N ARG A 370 2.57 -6.14 -7.25
CA ARG A 370 1.79 -4.93 -6.97
C ARG A 370 2.67 -3.72 -7.24
N LEU A 371 2.07 -2.68 -7.78
CA LEU A 371 2.73 -1.43 -8.09
C LEU A 371 2.44 -0.45 -6.97
N GLU A 372 3.47 -0.06 -6.22
CA GLU A 372 3.37 1.06 -5.29
C GLU A 372 3.58 2.38 -6.03
N LEU A 373 2.53 3.19 -6.03
CA LEU A 373 2.49 4.49 -6.70
C LEU A 373 2.98 5.63 -5.78
N SER A 374 3.15 6.82 -6.37
CA SER A 374 3.62 8.03 -5.68
C SER A 374 2.80 8.38 -4.43
N GLY A 375 1.47 8.35 -4.52
CA GLY A 375 0.59 8.70 -3.39
C GLY A 375 0.72 7.74 -2.21
N GLN A 376 0.87 6.44 -2.47
CA GLN A 376 1.07 5.43 -1.43
C GLN A 376 2.42 5.60 -0.72
N LEU A 377 3.48 5.89 -1.48
CA LEU A 377 4.80 6.17 -0.89
C LEU A 377 4.74 7.41 0.01
N VAL A 378 4.23 8.53 -0.53
CA VAL A 378 4.08 9.79 0.24
C VAL A 378 3.21 9.57 1.48
N SER A 379 2.16 8.75 1.40
CA SER A 379 1.33 8.37 2.55
C SER A 379 2.12 7.71 3.67
N LEU A 380 2.99 6.74 3.35
CA LEU A 380 3.82 6.06 4.35
C LEU A 380 4.83 7.01 5.00
N LEU A 381 5.42 7.91 4.21
CA LEU A 381 6.36 8.90 4.73
C LEU A 381 5.67 9.95 5.59
N PHE A 382 4.51 10.45 5.17
CA PHE A 382 3.73 11.40 5.96
C PHE A 382 3.30 10.80 7.29
N GLU A 383 2.85 9.54 7.31
CA GLU A 383 2.48 8.85 8.56
C GLU A 383 3.67 8.78 9.54
N ASP A 384 4.87 8.44 9.06
CA ASP A 384 6.07 8.35 9.90
C ASP A 384 6.49 9.73 10.44
N LEU A 385 6.48 10.76 9.59
CA LEU A 385 6.79 12.14 9.98
C LEU A 385 5.76 12.68 10.98
N PHE A 386 4.46 12.41 10.76
CA PHE A 386 3.38 12.83 11.66
C PHE A 386 3.51 12.18 13.05
N LYS A 387 3.81 10.87 13.10
CA LYS A 387 4.07 10.15 14.36
C LYS A 387 5.33 10.67 15.05
N THR A 388 6.39 10.95 14.31
CA THR A 388 7.63 11.51 14.84
C THR A 388 7.39 12.90 15.45
N MET A 389 6.64 13.76 14.75
CA MET A 389 6.23 15.07 15.24
C MET A 389 5.43 14.95 16.56
N ASN A 390 4.43 14.06 16.60
CA ASN A 390 3.64 13.80 17.80
C ASN A 390 4.52 13.30 18.96
N THR A 391 5.45 12.38 18.69
CA THR A 391 6.37 11.84 19.71
C THR A 391 7.28 12.93 20.27
N TYR A 392 7.82 13.78 19.39
CA TYR A 392 8.64 14.93 19.81
C TYR A 392 7.86 15.92 20.65
N ALA A 393 6.60 16.23 20.28
CA ALA A 393 5.73 17.11 21.04
C ALA A 393 5.46 16.56 22.46
N VAL A 394 5.17 15.26 22.57
CA VAL A 394 4.97 14.57 23.86
C VAL A 394 6.24 14.58 24.71
N ASP A 395 7.39 14.21 24.15
CA ASP A 395 8.66 14.16 24.89
C ASP A 395 9.09 15.55 25.40
N ARG A 396 8.84 16.60 24.62
CA ARG A 396 9.13 17.98 25.01
C ARG A 396 8.18 18.48 26.08
N MET A 397 6.90 18.10 26.00
CA MET A 397 5.92 18.40 27.05
C MET A 397 6.34 17.77 28.37
N ASN A 398 6.77 16.51 28.36
CA ASN A 398 7.24 15.81 29.58
C ASN A 398 8.50 16.45 30.17
N LYS A 399 9.52 16.77 29.34
CA LYS A 399 10.73 17.46 29.83
C LYS A 399 10.41 18.81 30.47
N ASN A 400 9.43 19.51 29.92
CA ASN A 400 9.02 20.82 30.43
C ASN A 400 8.08 20.72 31.63
N SER A 401 7.33 19.62 31.82
CA SER A 401 6.57 19.41 33.06
C SER A 401 7.49 19.21 34.27
N ASP A 402 8.68 18.65 34.04
CA ASP A 402 9.69 18.43 35.08
C ASP A 402 10.46 19.72 35.44
N MET A 403 10.55 20.68 34.52
CA MET A 403 11.12 22.00 34.76
C MET A 403 10.01 22.99 35.13
N ALA A 404 9.92 23.36 36.41
CA ALA A 404 8.94 24.34 36.92
C ALA A 404 9.03 25.70 36.20
N ARG A 405 8.35 25.85 35.05
CA ARG A 405 8.14 27.12 34.34
C ARG A 405 6.71 27.61 34.55
N SER A 406 6.59 28.92 34.74
CA SER A 406 5.36 29.65 35.09
C SER A 406 4.45 29.93 33.88
N SER A 407 4.88 29.60 32.65
CA SER A 407 4.10 29.84 31.44
C SER A 407 3.33 28.57 31.05
N PRO A 408 2.01 28.65 30.82
CA PRO A 408 1.25 27.50 30.36
C PRO A 408 1.74 27.10 28.96
N LEU A 409 2.41 25.96 28.88
CA LEU A 409 2.89 25.41 27.61
C LEU A 409 1.72 24.74 26.89
N ASP A 410 1.64 25.04 25.60
CA ASP A 410 0.62 24.54 24.69
C ASP A 410 1.28 23.60 23.67
N PHE A 411 0.69 22.43 23.46
CA PHE A 411 1.10 21.50 22.39
C PHE A 411 1.16 22.20 21.02
N SER A 412 0.28 23.18 20.75
CA SER A 412 0.30 23.93 19.49
C SER A 412 1.60 24.74 19.29
N GLN A 413 2.18 25.28 20.37
CA GLN A 413 3.46 26.00 20.28
C GLN A 413 4.65 25.05 20.12
N LEU A 414 4.58 23.86 20.72
CA LEU A 414 5.63 22.85 20.62
C LEU A 414 5.69 22.24 19.22
N ILE A 415 4.54 22.05 18.57
CA ILE A 415 4.45 21.57 17.20
C ILE A 415 5.01 22.60 16.21
N MET A 416 4.69 23.89 16.38
CA MET A 416 5.20 24.96 15.50
C MET A 416 6.71 25.19 15.57
N GLN A 417 7.37 24.76 16.65
CA GLN A 417 8.81 25.00 16.82
C GLN A 417 9.70 24.12 15.92
N GLN A 418 9.16 23.06 15.31
CA GLN A 418 9.94 22.19 14.43
C GLN A 418 9.20 21.85 13.14
N ASP A 419 9.79 22.23 12.01
CA ASP A 419 9.31 21.90 10.67
C ASP A 419 9.67 20.46 10.27
N VAL A 420 9.27 19.46 11.09
CA VAL A 420 9.58 18.04 10.86
C VAL A 420 8.95 17.53 9.56
N ILE A 421 7.69 17.91 9.29
CA ILE A 421 6.95 17.49 8.10
C ILE A 421 7.58 18.08 6.84
N THR A 422 7.76 19.41 6.81
CA THR A 422 8.30 20.13 5.64
C THR A 422 9.69 19.63 5.29
N SER A 423 10.62 19.65 6.26
CA SER A 423 12.01 19.24 6.03
C SER A 423 12.13 17.75 5.70
N GLY A 424 11.29 16.90 6.33
CA GLY A 424 11.25 15.47 6.07
C GLY A 424 10.82 15.13 4.64
N LEU A 425 9.73 15.74 4.17
CA LEU A 425 9.19 15.53 2.83
C LEU A 425 10.13 16.08 1.75
N GLU A 426 10.63 17.31 1.91
CA GLU A 426 11.56 17.91 0.97
C GLU A 426 12.86 17.09 0.85
N ARG A 427 13.42 16.66 1.98
CA ARG A 427 14.63 15.84 1.99
C ARG A 427 14.41 14.50 1.29
N ALA A 428 13.32 13.80 1.59
CA ALA A 428 13.05 12.50 0.99
C ALA A 428 12.85 12.58 -0.52
N ILE A 429 12.10 13.57 -1.01
CA ILE A 429 11.84 13.75 -2.45
C ILE A 429 13.08 14.30 -3.17
N SER A 430 13.85 15.20 -2.55
CA SER A 430 15.06 15.76 -3.16
C SER A 430 16.19 14.74 -3.30
N THR A 431 16.43 13.95 -2.24
CA THR A 431 17.53 12.97 -2.19
C THR A 431 17.17 11.62 -2.78
N GLY A 432 15.88 11.28 -2.85
CA GLY A 432 15.40 9.96 -3.26
C GLY A 432 15.68 8.84 -2.27
N ASN A 433 16.13 9.19 -1.05
CA ASN A 433 16.34 8.24 0.04
C ASN A 433 15.14 8.28 0.99
N TRP A 434 14.45 7.14 1.08
CA TRP A 434 13.27 6.95 1.90
C TRP A 434 13.65 6.00 3.02
N ASP A 435 14.00 6.59 4.17
CA ASP A 435 14.39 5.87 5.37
C ASP A 435 13.26 5.99 6.40
N ILE A 436 12.43 4.94 6.49
CA ILE A 436 11.32 4.85 7.45
C ILE A 436 11.67 3.77 8.47
N LYS A 437 12.09 4.23 9.65
CA LYS A 437 12.58 3.35 10.74
C LYS A 437 11.49 2.41 11.24
N ARG A 438 10.24 2.88 11.35
CA ARG A 438 9.11 2.09 11.86
C ARG A 438 8.85 0.82 11.03
N PHE A 439 8.93 0.93 9.71
CA PHE A 439 8.70 -0.19 8.80
C PHE A 439 9.99 -0.92 8.41
N LYS A 440 11.13 -0.57 9.02
CA LYS A 440 12.48 -1.04 8.66
C LYS A 440 12.71 -0.96 7.16
N MET A 441 12.28 0.14 6.56
CA MET A 441 12.30 0.35 5.13
C MET A 441 13.37 1.36 4.78
N HIS A 442 14.44 0.88 4.14
CA HIS A 442 15.53 1.71 3.64
C HIS A 442 15.55 1.60 2.12
N ARG A 443 14.90 2.54 1.43
CA ARG A 443 14.89 2.59 -0.04
C ARG A 443 15.75 3.76 -0.53
N LYS A 444 16.50 3.52 -1.60
CA LYS A 444 17.34 4.52 -2.26
C LYS A 444 16.92 4.65 -3.72
N GLY A 445 17.03 5.85 -4.28
CA GLY A 445 16.72 6.11 -5.69
C GLY A 445 15.24 6.03 -6.06
N VAL A 446 14.35 6.25 -5.09
CA VAL A 446 12.88 6.24 -5.31
C VAL A 446 12.43 7.42 -6.15
N SER A 447 13.03 8.59 -5.93
CA SER A 447 12.83 9.76 -6.78
C SER A 447 14.04 10.00 -7.67
N GLN A 448 13.79 10.46 -8.89
CA GLN A 448 14.79 10.82 -9.88
C GLN A 448 14.49 12.18 -10.48
N VAL A 449 15.52 12.84 -11.01
CA VAL A 449 15.33 14.08 -11.77
C VAL A 449 14.62 13.74 -13.07
N LEU A 450 13.58 14.50 -13.39
CA LEU A 450 12.85 14.32 -14.64
C LEU A 450 13.75 14.67 -15.84
N SER A 451 13.81 13.77 -16.82
CA SER A 451 14.57 14.05 -18.05
C SER A 451 13.79 14.99 -18.97
N ARG A 452 14.39 16.14 -19.31
CA ARG A 452 13.85 17.14 -20.24
C ARG A 452 14.56 17.14 -21.62
N LEU A 453 15.17 16.01 -21.99
CA LEU A 453 15.84 15.88 -23.30
C LEU A 453 14.86 15.98 -24.48
N SER A 454 13.67 15.39 -24.33
CA SER A 454 12.59 15.44 -25.30
C SER A 454 11.25 15.22 -24.61
N TYR A 455 10.16 15.55 -25.28
CA TYR A 455 8.81 15.28 -24.77
C TYR A 455 8.59 13.79 -24.47
N MET A 456 9.05 12.91 -25.37
CA MET A 456 8.98 11.46 -25.20
C MET A 456 9.82 10.98 -24.02
N ALA A 457 11.01 11.56 -23.80
CA ALA A 457 11.84 11.23 -22.63
C ALA A 457 11.13 11.59 -21.32
N SER A 458 10.47 12.76 -21.25
CA SER A 458 9.70 13.15 -20.07
C SER A 458 8.53 12.19 -19.83
N LEU A 459 7.79 11.83 -20.87
CA LEU A 459 6.66 10.91 -20.77
C LEU A 459 7.09 9.49 -20.35
N GLY A 460 8.15 8.96 -20.96
CA GLY A 460 8.69 7.63 -20.63
C GLY A 460 9.27 7.54 -19.21
N TYR A 461 9.63 8.67 -18.57
CA TYR A 461 9.99 8.69 -17.15
C TYR A 461 8.76 8.57 -16.22
N MET A 462 7.59 9.05 -16.65
CA MET A 462 6.36 8.99 -15.85
C MET A 462 5.75 7.58 -15.82
N THR A 463 5.87 6.83 -16.91
CA THR A 463 5.30 5.47 -17.01
C THR A 463 6.25 4.38 -16.52
N ARG A 464 7.40 4.77 -15.96
CA ARG A 464 8.50 3.88 -15.62
C ARG A 464 8.29 3.19 -14.28
N ILE A 465 8.50 1.88 -14.30
CA ILE A 465 8.45 0.99 -13.16
C ILE A 465 9.87 0.52 -12.83
N THR A 466 10.22 0.62 -11.56
CA THR A 466 11.47 0.11 -11.01
C THR A 466 11.20 -0.99 -9.99
N PRO A 467 11.89 -2.13 -10.07
CA PRO A 467 11.77 -3.19 -9.10
C PRO A 467 12.65 -2.91 -7.88
N GLN A 468 12.35 -3.58 -6.77
CA GLN A 468 13.11 -3.47 -5.52
C GLN A 468 14.39 -4.31 -5.49
N PHE A 469 14.76 -4.94 -6.60
CA PHE A 469 15.95 -5.77 -6.68
C PHE A 469 17.21 -4.93 -6.86
N GLU A 470 18.29 -5.34 -6.21
CA GLU A 470 19.62 -4.78 -6.47
C GLU A 470 20.04 -5.14 -7.90
N LYS A 471 20.35 -4.10 -8.70
CA LYS A 471 20.66 -4.21 -10.13
C LYS A 471 21.91 -5.06 -10.42
N THR A 472 22.79 -5.21 -9.42
CA THR A 472 24.07 -5.91 -9.50
C THR A 472 23.93 -7.43 -9.60
N ARG A 473 22.78 -8.00 -9.20
CA ARG A 473 22.58 -9.46 -9.27
C ARG A 473 22.25 -9.90 -10.71
N LYS A 474 23.07 -10.80 -11.26
CA LYS A 474 22.91 -11.39 -12.60
C LYS A 474 21.96 -12.59 -12.62
N THR A 475 20.76 -12.44 -12.07
CA THR A 475 19.71 -13.46 -12.16
C THR A 475 18.86 -13.23 -13.41
N SER A 476 18.73 -14.25 -14.26
CA SER A 476 17.97 -14.19 -15.53
C SER A 476 16.46 -14.21 -15.33
N GLY A 477 15.95 -14.93 -14.31
CA GLY A 477 14.51 -15.09 -14.04
C GLY A 477 13.70 -13.79 -14.10
N PRO A 478 13.95 -12.80 -13.22
CA PRO A 478 13.19 -11.56 -13.18
C PRO A 478 13.45 -10.62 -14.37
N ARG A 479 14.52 -10.87 -15.15
CA ARG A 479 14.88 -10.08 -16.34
C ARG A 479 14.22 -10.59 -17.61
N ALA A 480 13.79 -11.85 -17.61
CA ALA A 480 13.12 -12.45 -18.75
C ALA A 480 11.73 -11.82 -18.95
N LEU A 481 11.34 -11.70 -20.22
CA LEU A 481 10.01 -11.24 -20.61
C LEU A 481 9.00 -12.33 -20.26
N GLN A 482 8.10 -12.06 -19.31
CA GLN A 482 7.07 -13.01 -18.89
C GLN A 482 5.81 -12.87 -19.75
N PRO A 483 5.18 -13.96 -20.21
CA PRO A 483 3.91 -13.90 -20.94
C PRO A 483 2.77 -13.27 -20.13
N SER A 484 2.85 -13.34 -18.79
CA SER A 484 1.84 -12.79 -17.87
C SER A 484 1.73 -11.27 -17.90
N GLN A 485 2.67 -10.55 -18.51
CA GLN A 485 2.63 -9.09 -18.60
C GLN A 485 1.91 -8.55 -19.85
N TRP A 486 1.34 -9.44 -20.67
CA TRP A 486 0.63 -9.09 -21.90
C TRP A 486 -0.42 -8.00 -21.66
N GLY A 487 -0.34 -6.92 -22.45
CA GLY A 487 -1.26 -5.78 -22.40
C GLY A 487 -1.05 -4.83 -21.21
N MET A 488 -0.23 -5.18 -20.22
CA MET A 488 -0.01 -4.37 -19.02
C MET A 488 1.33 -3.63 -19.05
N LEU A 489 2.39 -4.30 -19.51
CA LEU A 489 3.75 -3.77 -19.61
C LEU A 489 4.21 -3.79 -21.08
N CYS A 490 5.01 -2.79 -21.47
CA CYS A 490 5.59 -2.74 -22.78
C CYS A 490 6.63 -3.87 -22.96
N PRO A 491 6.56 -4.68 -24.03
CA PRO A 491 7.51 -5.77 -24.26
C PRO A 491 8.89 -5.29 -24.75
N CYS A 492 8.97 -4.07 -25.30
CA CYS A 492 10.18 -3.55 -25.94
C CYS A 492 10.88 -2.46 -25.14
N ASP A 493 10.14 -1.70 -24.34
CA ASP A 493 10.66 -0.50 -23.66
C ASP A 493 11.36 -0.85 -22.33
N THR A 494 12.58 -1.38 -22.48
CA THR A 494 13.56 -1.61 -21.41
C THR A 494 14.90 -1.02 -21.84
N PRO A 495 15.66 -0.37 -20.95
CA PRO A 495 17.00 0.07 -21.27
C PRO A 495 17.94 -1.12 -21.52
N GLU A 496 18.91 -0.95 -22.41
CA GLU A 496 20.02 -1.88 -22.60
C GLU A 496 21.05 -1.72 -21.47
N GLY A 497 21.74 -2.80 -21.10
CA GLY A 497 22.78 -2.81 -20.06
C GLY A 497 22.33 -3.40 -18.71
N GLU A 498 22.89 -2.91 -17.60
CA GLU A 498 22.67 -3.51 -16.26
C GLU A 498 21.19 -3.49 -15.84
N ALA A 499 20.42 -2.52 -16.31
CA ALA A 499 19.00 -2.37 -15.98
C ALA A 499 18.06 -3.16 -16.91
N CYS A 500 18.59 -3.90 -17.89
CA CYS A 500 17.80 -4.65 -18.85
C CYS A 500 16.90 -5.69 -18.17
N GLY A 501 15.61 -5.65 -18.51
CA GLY A 501 14.55 -6.51 -17.96
C GLY A 501 14.09 -6.15 -16.55
N LEU A 502 14.81 -5.24 -15.86
CA LEU A 502 14.44 -4.77 -14.53
C LEU A 502 13.60 -3.50 -14.63
N THR A 503 14.08 -2.48 -15.32
CA THR A 503 13.30 -1.26 -15.57
C THR A 503 12.31 -1.52 -16.69
N LYS A 504 11.03 -1.31 -16.41
CA LYS A 504 9.92 -1.59 -17.33
C LYS A 504 9.04 -0.36 -17.49
N ASN A 505 8.21 -0.33 -18.52
CA ASN A 505 7.23 0.73 -18.73
C ASN A 505 5.82 0.17 -18.86
N LEU A 506 4.84 0.92 -18.38
CA LEU A 506 3.42 0.59 -18.56
C LEU A 506 3.02 0.66 -20.04
N ALA A 507 2.09 -0.18 -20.45
CA ALA A 507 1.42 -0.08 -21.74
C ALA A 507 0.34 1.03 -21.75
N LEU A 508 -0.12 1.41 -22.95
CA LEU A 508 -1.02 2.55 -23.15
C LEU A 508 -2.40 2.42 -22.49
N MET A 509 -2.98 1.21 -22.45
CA MET A 509 -4.33 0.96 -21.91
C MET A 509 -4.29 0.33 -20.52
N THR A 510 -3.17 0.49 -19.81
CA THR A 510 -3.04 -0.02 -18.45
C THR A 510 -3.74 0.92 -17.46
N HIS A 511 -4.37 0.35 -16.44
CA HIS A 511 -4.93 1.13 -15.33
C HIS A 511 -4.53 0.49 -14.01
N VAL A 512 -3.91 1.28 -13.14
CA VAL A 512 -3.54 0.83 -11.79
C VAL A 512 -4.66 1.20 -10.82
N THR A 513 -5.22 0.19 -10.16
CA THR A 513 -6.32 0.37 -9.21
C THR A 513 -5.82 0.99 -7.90
N THR A 514 -6.66 1.84 -7.31
CA THR A 514 -6.48 2.36 -5.94
C THR A 514 -7.28 1.53 -4.95
N ASP A 515 -6.97 1.70 -3.67
CA ASP A 515 -7.64 0.99 -2.58
C ASP A 515 -9.15 1.32 -2.51
N GLN A 516 -9.96 0.32 -2.18
CA GLN A 516 -11.42 0.42 -2.15
C GLN A 516 -11.96 -0.18 -0.85
N GLU A 517 -13.15 0.24 -0.44
CA GLU A 517 -13.76 -0.26 0.79
C GLU A 517 -14.15 -1.74 0.65
N GLU A 518 -13.64 -2.55 1.58
CA GLU A 518 -13.79 -4.00 1.57
C GLU A 518 -15.15 -4.49 2.10
N GLY A 519 -15.78 -3.71 2.99
CA GLY A 519 -16.99 -4.10 3.73
C GLY A 519 -18.17 -4.53 2.85
N PRO A 520 -18.60 -3.71 1.87
CA PRO A 520 -19.72 -4.05 1.00
C PRO A 520 -19.50 -5.33 0.20
N LEU A 521 -18.27 -5.55 -0.30
CA LEU A 521 -17.91 -6.75 -1.06
C LEU A 521 -17.93 -8.00 -0.18
N ARG A 522 -17.43 -7.90 1.06
CA ARG A 522 -17.49 -9.01 2.01
C ARG A 522 -18.93 -9.41 2.34
N ASN A 523 -19.82 -8.44 2.54
CA ASN A 523 -21.24 -8.72 2.80
C ASN A 523 -21.94 -9.35 1.59
N LEU A 524 -21.56 -8.91 0.39
CA LEU A 524 -22.05 -9.51 -0.86
C LEU A 524 -21.64 -10.98 -0.97
N CYS A 525 -20.40 -11.34 -0.63
CA CYS A 525 -19.96 -12.74 -0.64
C CYS A 525 -20.85 -13.64 0.24
N PHE A 526 -21.19 -13.21 1.46
CA PHE A 526 -22.10 -13.97 2.31
C PHE A 526 -23.53 -14.05 1.73
N SER A 527 -23.99 -12.96 1.10
CA SER A 527 -25.30 -12.92 0.44
C SER A 527 -25.39 -13.86 -0.77
N LEU A 528 -24.26 -14.11 -1.45
CA LEU A 528 -24.14 -15.05 -2.57
C LEU A 528 -24.04 -16.52 -2.12
N GLY A 529 -24.07 -16.81 -0.82
CA GLY A 529 -24.11 -18.18 -0.30
C GLY A 529 -22.75 -18.72 0.18
N VAL A 530 -21.78 -17.85 0.48
CA VAL A 530 -20.54 -18.28 1.14
C VAL A 530 -20.85 -18.69 2.59
N GLU A 531 -20.49 -19.92 2.95
CA GLU A 531 -20.61 -20.46 4.30
C GLU A 531 -19.41 -20.01 5.15
N ASP A 532 -19.66 -19.40 6.32
CA ASP A 532 -18.62 -18.89 7.22
C ASP A 532 -17.74 -20.02 7.79
N LEU A 533 -16.46 -19.71 8.03
CA LEU A 533 -15.46 -20.64 8.55
C LEU A 533 -15.80 -21.21 9.93
N SER A 534 -16.52 -20.45 10.74
CA SER A 534 -16.91 -20.86 12.10
C SER A 534 -17.83 -22.09 12.12
N LEU A 535 -18.54 -22.35 11.02
CA LEU A 535 -19.49 -23.46 10.90
C LEU A 535 -18.86 -24.75 10.36
N LEU A 536 -17.60 -24.69 9.95
CA LEU A 536 -16.93 -25.78 9.23
C LEU A 536 -16.11 -26.65 10.15
N SER A 537 -16.23 -27.97 9.99
CA SER A 537 -15.27 -28.92 10.54
C SER A 537 -14.00 -28.96 9.69
N GLY A 538 -12.88 -29.40 10.28
CA GLY A 538 -11.60 -29.50 9.57
C GLY A 538 -11.68 -30.35 8.29
N GLU A 539 -12.49 -31.40 8.30
CA GLU A 539 -12.66 -32.31 7.16
C GLU A 539 -13.44 -31.69 5.99
N GLU A 540 -14.26 -30.67 6.25
CA GLU A 540 -15.10 -30.02 5.24
C GLU A 540 -14.36 -28.92 4.46
N ILE A 541 -13.24 -28.43 4.99
CA ILE A 541 -12.43 -27.37 4.36
C ILE A 541 -11.97 -27.81 2.97
N HIS A 542 -11.53 -29.06 2.85
CA HIS A 542 -11.01 -29.65 1.62
C HIS A 542 -11.88 -30.81 1.09
N ALA A 543 -13.16 -30.82 1.45
CA ALA A 543 -14.11 -31.80 0.91
C ALA A 543 -14.25 -31.64 -0.62
N PRO A 544 -14.50 -32.73 -1.37
CA PRO A 544 -14.76 -32.64 -2.81
C PRO A 544 -15.98 -31.75 -3.07
N GLY A 545 -15.86 -30.81 -4.00
CA GLY A 545 -16.90 -29.80 -4.27
C GLY A 545 -16.92 -28.62 -3.29
N SER A 546 -15.92 -28.49 -2.41
CA SER A 546 -15.71 -27.32 -1.55
C SER A 546 -14.63 -26.43 -2.15
N PHE A 547 -14.96 -25.16 -2.41
CA PHE A 547 -14.02 -24.17 -2.93
C PHE A 547 -13.85 -23.04 -1.91
N LEU A 548 -12.61 -22.77 -1.52
CA LEU A 548 -12.29 -21.71 -0.58
C LEU A 548 -12.41 -20.34 -1.26
N VAL A 549 -13.15 -19.43 -0.62
CA VAL A 549 -13.27 -18.04 -1.08
C VAL A 549 -12.24 -17.20 -0.32
N MET A 550 -11.23 -16.73 -1.04
CA MET A 550 -10.20 -15.85 -0.50
C MET A 550 -10.46 -14.40 -0.93
N PHE A 551 -10.46 -13.48 0.04
CA PHE A 551 -10.63 -12.05 -0.17
C PHE A 551 -9.42 -11.31 0.40
N ASN A 552 -8.60 -10.69 -0.47
CA ASN A 552 -7.37 -9.97 -0.10
C ASN A 552 -6.41 -10.74 0.83
N GLY A 553 -6.39 -12.07 0.72
CA GLY A 553 -5.58 -12.95 1.56
C GLY A 553 -6.30 -13.55 2.76
N LEU A 554 -7.49 -13.04 3.11
CA LEU A 554 -8.33 -13.63 4.16
C LEU A 554 -9.18 -14.74 3.56
N ILE A 555 -9.28 -15.86 4.27
CA ILE A 555 -10.25 -16.91 3.92
C ILE A 555 -11.57 -16.47 4.55
N LEU A 556 -12.59 -16.21 3.71
CA LEU A 556 -13.92 -15.83 4.19
C LEU A 556 -14.77 -17.05 4.55
N GLY A 557 -14.61 -18.13 3.81
CA GLY A 557 -15.48 -19.28 3.91
C GLY A 557 -15.34 -20.24 2.74
N LYS A 558 -16.31 -21.15 2.62
CA LYS A 558 -16.41 -22.09 1.50
C LYS A 558 -17.63 -21.80 0.63
N HIS A 559 -17.53 -22.15 -0.63
CA HIS A 559 -18.65 -22.16 -1.58
C HIS A 559 -18.69 -23.50 -2.32
N ARG A 560 -19.90 -24.02 -2.57
CA ARG A 560 -20.07 -25.34 -3.22
C ARG A 560 -20.09 -25.26 -4.76
N GLN A 561 -20.53 -24.13 -5.31
CA GLN A 561 -20.76 -23.97 -6.76
C GLN A 561 -20.05 -22.72 -7.30
N PRO A 562 -18.78 -22.82 -7.75
CA PRO A 562 -18.03 -21.63 -8.18
C PRO A 562 -18.38 -21.12 -9.60
N GLN A 563 -19.14 -21.89 -10.40
CA GLN A 563 -19.38 -21.63 -11.82
C GLN A 563 -20.80 -21.12 -12.14
N VAL A 564 -21.52 -20.52 -11.18
CA VAL A 564 -22.87 -19.97 -11.45
C VAL A 564 -22.79 -18.80 -12.41
#